data_AF-A0A7X2N0B9-F1
#
_entry.id   AF-A0A7X2N0B9-F1
#
_cell.length_a   1.000
_cell.length_b   1.000
_cell.length_c   1.000
_cell.angle_alpha   90.00
_cell.angle_beta   90.00
_cell.angle_gamma   90.00
#
_symmetry.space_group_name_H-M   'P 1'
#
loop_
_entity.id
_entity.type
_entity.pdbx_description
1 polymer ?
#
loop_
_entity_poly.entity_id
_entity_poly.type
_entity_poly.pdbx_seq_one_letter_code
_entity_poly.pdbx_strand_id
1 'polypeptide(L)'
;MATWLVHLRVAEKILEQHKELDKEKFILGNIAPDSGMAVENGYVPNKIISHFWVDEVADRKPHPELFYDKYLLNKQYDNETYSFYIGYYTHLLTDKHWKEDIVNEKIKKYQHEFDSRNEMWKGFKKDWYELDFLYMKQHSCFKAWEVYKRITDLKNIYVEEFPRQAFAIKHTEILEFYSQKVDNLDRQYKYLTKEEMNRFVDKAVDKLLIEIKTNIRVIK
;
A
#
# COMPACT_ATOMS: atom_id res chain seq x y z
N MET A 1 7.43 0.93 -3.85
CA MET A 1 6.19 0.82 -3.10
C MET A 1 6.13 -0.60 -2.58
N ALA A 2 5.51 -0.80 -1.42
CA ALA A 2 5.20 -2.11 -0.88
C ALA A 2 4.19 -2.83 -1.81
N THR A 3 3.92 -4.10 -1.52
CA THR A 3 2.90 -4.83 -2.27
C THR A 3 1.50 -4.49 -1.74
N TRP A 4 0.48 -4.69 -2.56
CA TRP A 4 -0.92 -4.46 -2.14
C TRP A 4 -1.27 -5.26 -0.88
N LEU A 5 -0.76 -6.49 -0.75
CA LEU A 5 -1.07 -7.29 0.43
C LEU A 5 -0.38 -6.75 1.68
N VAL A 6 0.83 -6.19 1.59
CA VAL A 6 1.46 -5.48 2.71
C VAL A 6 0.59 -4.31 3.19
N HIS A 7 0.05 -3.51 2.27
CA HIS A 7 -0.89 -2.43 2.62
C HIS A 7 -2.14 -2.96 3.31
N LEU A 8 -2.75 -4.03 2.78
CA LEU A 8 -3.93 -4.64 3.42
C LEU A 8 -3.60 -5.20 4.81
N ARG A 9 -2.41 -5.77 5.02
CA ARG A 9 -1.97 -6.34 6.31
C ARG A 9 -1.78 -5.25 7.35
N VAL A 10 -1.19 -4.12 6.95
CA VAL A 10 -1.11 -2.92 7.78
C VAL A 10 -2.51 -2.39 8.09
N ALA A 11 -3.38 -2.28 7.08
CA ALA A 11 -4.74 -1.78 7.25
C ALA A 11 -5.56 -2.62 8.24
N GLU A 12 -5.46 -3.96 8.17
CA GLU A 12 -6.15 -4.84 9.12
C GLU A 12 -5.75 -4.55 10.57
N LYS A 13 -4.45 -4.45 10.85
CA LYS A 13 -3.92 -4.18 12.20
C LYS A 13 -4.30 -2.79 12.71
N ILE A 14 -4.34 -1.78 11.83
CA ILE A 14 -4.82 -0.44 12.21
C ILE A 14 -6.31 -0.48 12.57
N LEU A 15 -7.15 -1.17 11.78
CA LEU A 15 -8.59 -1.32 12.05
C LEU A 15 -8.91 -2.09 13.35
N GLU A 16 -7.99 -2.93 13.82
CA GLU A 16 -8.13 -3.59 15.14
C GLU A 16 -8.08 -2.59 16.30
N GLN A 17 -7.32 -1.50 16.13
CA GLN A 17 -7.14 -0.43 17.12
C GLN A 17 -8.07 0.76 16.89
N HIS A 18 -8.49 1.00 15.65
CA HIS A 18 -9.34 2.11 15.21
C HIS A 18 -10.66 1.60 14.62
N LYS A 19 -11.55 1.11 15.50
CA LYS A 19 -12.83 0.50 15.12
C LYS A 19 -13.89 1.52 14.70
N GLU A 20 -13.65 2.80 14.97
CA GLU A 20 -14.49 3.92 14.55
C GLU A 20 -14.44 4.19 13.04
N LEU A 21 -13.34 3.80 12.38
CA LEU A 21 -13.17 3.98 10.94
C LEU A 21 -14.12 3.07 10.17
N ASP A 22 -14.67 3.59 9.07
CA ASP A 22 -15.34 2.78 8.07
C ASP A 22 -14.32 1.84 7.42
N LYS A 23 -14.56 0.53 7.60
CA LYS A 23 -13.62 -0.51 7.18
C LYS A 23 -13.45 -0.55 5.67
N GLU A 24 -14.54 -0.48 4.91
CA GLU A 24 -14.50 -0.58 3.46
C GLU A 24 -13.78 0.63 2.87
N LYS A 25 -14.10 1.84 3.36
CA LYS A 25 -13.47 3.07 2.87
C LYS A 25 -12.00 3.15 3.26
N PHE A 26 -11.65 2.78 4.49
CA PHE A 26 -10.26 2.76 4.93
C PHE A 26 -9.39 1.76 4.15
N ILE A 27 -9.93 0.56 3.88
CA ILE A 27 -9.26 -0.45 3.06
C ILE A 27 -9.11 0.04 1.61
N LEU A 28 -10.17 0.62 1.03
CA LEU A 28 -10.10 1.20 -0.31
C LEU A 28 -9.06 2.33 -0.39
N GLY A 29 -9.03 3.21 0.62
CA GLY A 29 -8.04 4.27 0.74
C GLY A 29 -6.61 3.73 0.75
N ASN A 30 -6.37 2.59 1.40
CA ASN A 30 -5.05 1.95 1.42
C ASN A 30 -4.59 1.39 0.06
N ILE A 31 -5.48 1.29 -0.94
CA ILE A 31 -5.16 0.82 -2.29
C ILE A 31 -5.23 1.95 -3.32
N ALA A 32 -6.01 3.00 -3.04
CA ALA A 32 -6.27 4.11 -3.94
C ALA A 32 -5.01 4.72 -4.59
N PRO A 33 -3.88 4.95 -3.88
CA PRO A 33 -2.69 5.56 -4.49
C PRO A 33 -2.14 4.73 -5.66
N ASP A 34 -2.24 3.40 -5.58
CA ASP A 34 -1.76 2.49 -6.61
C ASP A 34 -2.75 2.28 -7.77
N SER A 35 -3.85 3.03 -7.79
CA SER A 35 -4.90 2.94 -8.82
C SER A 35 -4.63 3.76 -10.08
N GLY A 36 -3.38 4.20 -10.30
CA GLY A 36 -3.00 4.83 -11.57
C GLY A 36 -3.25 3.89 -12.74
N MET A 37 -3.82 4.42 -13.83
CA MET A 37 -4.10 3.64 -15.03
C MET A 37 -2.84 3.56 -15.90
N ALA A 38 -2.49 2.35 -16.34
CA ALA A 38 -1.34 2.16 -17.21
C ALA A 38 -1.52 2.87 -18.56
N VAL A 39 -0.47 3.55 -19.00
CA VAL A 39 -0.35 4.19 -20.32
C VAL A 39 1.01 3.81 -20.93
N GLU A 40 1.21 4.10 -22.22
CA GLU A 40 2.42 3.71 -22.97
C GLU A 40 3.73 3.98 -22.21
N ASN A 41 3.83 5.13 -21.53
CA ASN A 41 5.03 5.56 -20.82
C ASN A 41 4.83 5.75 -19.30
N GLY A 42 3.98 4.93 -18.67
CA GLY A 42 3.85 4.92 -17.21
C GLY A 42 2.41 4.80 -16.73
N TYR A 43 2.02 5.68 -15.81
CA TYR A 43 0.70 5.66 -15.18
C TYR A 43 0.10 7.05 -15.11
N VAL A 44 -1.23 7.13 -15.20
CA VAL A 44 -2.00 8.35 -14.99
C VAL A 44 -3.02 8.13 -13.86
N PRO A 45 -2.96 8.91 -12.75
CA PRO A 45 -1.89 9.87 -12.42
C PRO A 45 -0.54 9.18 -12.18
N ASN A 46 0.56 9.94 -12.39
CA ASN A 46 1.93 9.47 -12.13
C ASN A 46 2.23 9.45 -10.61
N LYS A 47 3.46 9.12 -10.22
CA LYS A 47 3.83 9.00 -8.79
C LYS A 47 3.99 10.34 -8.07
N ILE A 48 4.30 11.44 -8.78
CA ILE A 48 4.22 12.79 -8.21
C ILE A 48 2.83 13.06 -7.65
N ILE A 49 1.80 12.75 -8.43
CA ILE A 49 0.42 13.05 -8.07
C ILE A 49 -0.16 11.97 -7.14
N SER A 50 -0.05 10.70 -7.51
CA SER A 50 -0.65 9.61 -6.74
C SER A 50 0.06 9.33 -5.42
N HIS A 51 1.38 9.50 -5.36
CA HIS A 51 2.18 9.16 -4.18
C HIS A 51 2.83 10.37 -3.53
N PHE A 52 2.49 11.58 -3.97
CA PHE A 52 3.06 12.83 -3.44
C PHE A 52 4.58 12.80 -3.46
N TRP A 53 5.17 12.31 -4.55
CA TRP A 53 6.61 12.44 -4.77
C TRP A 53 6.92 13.89 -5.13
N VAL A 54 8.02 14.43 -4.62
CA VAL A 54 8.48 15.77 -5.03
C VAL A 54 9.28 15.73 -6.33
N ASP A 55 9.90 14.60 -6.66
CA ASP A 55 10.69 14.41 -7.87
C ASP A 55 10.74 12.93 -8.30
N GLU A 56 10.59 12.63 -9.60
CA GLU A 56 10.60 11.23 -10.09
C GLU A 56 12.01 10.60 -10.21
N VAL A 57 13.07 11.40 -10.09
CA VAL A 57 14.46 11.00 -10.28
C VAL A 57 15.25 11.10 -8.99
N ALA A 58 15.25 12.27 -8.35
CA ALA A 58 16.06 12.61 -7.19
C ALA A 58 15.49 12.08 -5.88
N ASP A 59 14.17 12.13 -5.68
CA ASP A 59 13.52 11.71 -4.43
C ASP A 59 12.34 10.75 -4.66
N ARG A 60 12.70 9.49 -4.93
CA ARG A 60 11.76 8.41 -5.27
C ARG A 60 11.09 7.80 -4.03
N LYS A 61 10.39 8.64 -3.25
CA LYS A 61 9.63 8.23 -2.07
C LYS A 61 8.40 9.13 -1.87
N PRO A 62 7.37 8.65 -1.15
CA PRO A 62 6.24 9.48 -0.78
C PRO A 62 6.60 10.57 0.22
N HIS A 63 5.87 11.68 0.13
CA HIS A 63 5.82 12.75 1.13
C HIS A 63 4.41 12.84 1.73
N PRO A 64 4.08 11.97 2.71
CA PRO A 64 2.74 11.88 3.29
C PRO A 64 2.25 13.21 3.88
N GLU A 65 3.16 14.06 4.36
CA GLU A 65 2.86 15.40 4.85
C GLU A 65 2.11 16.26 3.82
N LEU A 66 2.45 16.15 2.53
CA LEU A 66 1.77 16.91 1.47
C LEU A 66 0.33 16.45 1.27
N PHE A 67 0.07 15.14 1.41
CA PHE A 67 -1.29 14.61 1.38
C PHE A 67 -2.07 15.07 2.62
N TYR A 68 -1.45 14.99 3.80
CA TYR A 68 -2.06 15.42 5.04
C TYR A 68 -2.48 16.89 4.99
N ASP A 69 -1.59 17.79 4.54
CA ASP A 69 -1.88 19.22 4.43
C ASP A 69 -3.02 19.49 3.45
N LYS A 70 -3.07 18.73 2.34
CA LYS A 70 -4.10 18.90 1.31
C LYS A 70 -5.47 18.37 1.73
N TYR A 71 -5.51 17.18 2.32
CA TYR A 71 -6.73 16.39 2.48
C TYR A 71 -7.17 16.18 3.93
N LEU A 72 -6.36 16.50 4.95
CA LEU A 72 -6.70 16.22 6.35
C LEU A 72 -6.58 17.45 7.26
N LEU A 73 -5.58 18.31 7.03
CA LEU A 73 -5.35 19.49 7.88
C LEU A 73 -6.51 20.49 7.79
N ASN A 74 -7.14 20.76 8.95
CA ASN A 74 -8.28 21.68 9.08
C ASN A 74 -9.47 21.32 8.17
N LYS A 75 -9.64 20.03 7.86
CA LYS A 75 -10.78 19.52 7.10
C LYS A 75 -11.76 18.78 8.01
N GLN A 76 -13.03 18.81 7.64
CA GLN A 76 -14.08 18.01 8.28
C GLN A 76 -14.81 17.22 7.19
N TYR A 77 -15.03 15.95 7.44
CA TYR A 77 -15.68 15.02 6.52
C TYR A 77 -16.66 14.13 7.30
N ASP A 78 -17.58 13.50 6.58
CA ASP A 78 -18.26 12.33 7.12
C ASP A 78 -17.27 11.18 7.38
N ASN A 79 -17.72 10.18 8.15
CA ASN A 79 -16.85 9.06 8.56
C ASN A 79 -16.31 8.28 7.35
N GLU A 80 -17.12 8.09 6.31
CA GLU A 80 -16.73 7.34 5.11
C GLU A 80 -15.57 8.02 4.38
N THR A 81 -15.72 9.30 4.07
CA THR A 81 -14.72 10.10 3.35
C THR A 81 -13.47 10.30 4.20
N TYR A 82 -13.64 10.56 5.50
CA TYR A 82 -12.53 10.62 6.43
C TYR A 82 -11.74 9.31 6.47
N SER A 83 -12.43 8.18 6.61
CA SER A 83 -11.80 6.85 6.65
C SER A 83 -11.04 6.54 5.37
N PHE A 84 -11.57 6.93 4.20
CA PHE A 84 -10.85 6.84 2.93
C PHE A 84 -9.53 7.63 2.97
N TYR A 85 -9.54 8.90 3.37
CA TYR A 85 -8.32 9.71 3.41
C TYR A 85 -7.31 9.23 4.46
N ILE A 86 -7.78 8.75 5.61
CA ILE A 86 -6.90 8.11 6.60
C ILE A 86 -6.27 6.84 6.02
N GLY A 87 -7.01 6.07 5.23
CA GLY A 87 -6.48 4.92 4.49
C GLY A 87 -5.40 5.31 3.47
N TYR A 88 -5.65 6.35 2.69
CA TYR A 88 -4.70 6.88 1.70
C TYR A 88 -3.42 7.37 2.39
N TYR A 89 -3.55 8.12 3.48
CA TYR A 89 -2.41 8.59 4.26
C TYR A 89 -1.60 7.41 4.85
N THR A 90 -2.30 6.39 5.35
CA THR A 90 -1.69 5.14 5.86
C THR A 90 -0.89 4.43 4.76
N HIS A 91 -1.39 4.39 3.53
CA HIS A 91 -0.65 3.83 2.39
C HIS A 91 0.66 4.60 2.17
N LEU A 92 0.60 5.93 2.05
CA LEU A 92 1.78 6.76 1.78
C LEU A 92 2.87 6.58 2.85
N LEU A 93 2.45 6.54 4.12
CA LEU A 93 3.36 6.28 5.22
C LEU A 93 3.96 4.87 5.18
N THR A 94 3.14 3.86 4.92
CA THR A 94 3.61 2.47 4.74
C THR A 94 4.67 2.41 3.65
N ASP A 95 4.43 3.09 2.54
CA ASP A 95 5.33 3.11 1.40
C ASP A 95 6.64 3.87 1.63
N LYS A 96 6.58 4.96 2.39
CA LYS A 96 7.76 5.69 2.87
C LYS A 96 8.62 4.79 3.76
N HIS A 97 8.02 4.15 4.76
CA HIS A 97 8.72 3.21 5.64
C HIS A 97 9.23 2.00 4.87
N TRP A 98 8.50 1.48 3.87
CA TRP A 98 8.97 0.37 3.03
C TRP A 98 10.21 0.75 2.23
N LYS A 99 10.25 1.98 1.70
CA LYS A 99 11.41 2.51 1.00
C LYS A 99 12.63 2.57 1.92
N GLU A 100 12.45 3.08 3.12
CA GLU A 100 13.51 3.28 4.11
C GLU A 100 14.01 1.95 4.70
N ASP A 101 13.10 1.12 5.20
CA ASP A 101 13.42 -0.07 6.00
C ASP A 101 13.72 -1.32 5.15
N ILE A 102 13.12 -1.43 3.95
CA ILE A 102 13.26 -2.61 3.09
C ILE A 102 14.07 -2.27 1.84
N VAL A 103 13.55 -1.40 0.97
CA VAL A 103 14.15 -1.16 -0.37
C VAL A 103 15.62 -0.74 -0.27
N ASN A 104 15.92 0.27 0.54
CA ASN A 104 17.26 0.83 0.61
C ASN A 104 18.27 -0.19 1.16
N GLU A 105 17.87 -0.96 2.18
CA GLU A 105 18.69 -2.05 2.72
C GLU A 105 18.91 -3.17 1.70
N LYS A 106 17.88 -3.58 0.95
CA LYS A 106 18.02 -4.65 -0.06
C LYS A 106 18.91 -4.20 -1.22
N ILE A 107 18.76 -2.96 -1.70
CA ILE A 107 19.66 -2.39 -2.71
C ILE A 107 21.10 -2.40 -2.18
N LYS A 108 21.34 -1.85 -0.99
CA LYS A 108 22.69 -1.79 -0.39
C LYS A 108 23.33 -3.18 -0.31
N LYS A 109 22.56 -4.19 0.09
CA LYS A 109 23.06 -5.55 0.32
C LYS A 109 23.24 -6.36 -0.97
N TYR A 110 22.35 -6.24 -1.96
CA TYR A 110 22.27 -7.19 -3.07
C TYR A 110 22.44 -6.57 -4.46
N GLN A 111 22.53 -5.24 -4.61
CA GLN A 111 22.63 -4.60 -5.94
C GLN A 111 23.79 -5.11 -6.80
N HIS A 112 24.89 -5.54 -6.17
CA HIS A 112 26.09 -6.03 -6.84
C HIS A 112 25.93 -7.44 -7.43
N GLU A 113 24.84 -8.15 -7.10
CA GLU A 113 24.55 -9.48 -7.63
C GLU A 113 23.83 -9.46 -8.99
N PHE A 114 23.54 -8.28 -9.55
CA PHE A 114 22.72 -8.12 -10.76
C PHE A 114 23.44 -7.27 -11.83
N ASP A 115 23.27 -7.67 -13.09
CA ASP A 115 23.84 -6.95 -14.24
C ASP A 115 23.04 -5.69 -14.58
N SER A 116 21.76 -5.65 -14.20
CA SER A 116 20.89 -4.50 -14.45
C SER A 116 19.93 -4.20 -13.30
N ARG A 117 19.53 -2.93 -13.21
CA ARG A 117 18.48 -2.49 -12.28
C ARG A 117 17.15 -3.22 -12.50
N ASN A 118 16.83 -3.57 -13.74
CA ASN A 118 15.58 -4.27 -14.07
C ASN A 118 15.58 -5.71 -13.52
N GLU A 119 16.69 -6.43 -13.64
CA GLU A 119 16.82 -7.79 -13.07
C GLU A 119 16.80 -7.77 -11.54
N MET A 120 17.48 -6.81 -10.93
CA MET A 120 17.43 -6.60 -9.48
C MET A 120 15.98 -6.44 -8.99
N TRP A 121 15.20 -5.56 -9.64
CA TRP A 121 13.80 -5.36 -9.26
C TRP A 121 12.92 -6.58 -9.53
N LYS A 122 13.16 -7.34 -10.61
CA LYS A 122 12.47 -8.60 -10.85
C LYS A 122 12.76 -9.61 -9.74
N GLY A 123 14.02 -9.75 -9.33
CA GLY A 123 14.43 -10.63 -8.23
C GLY A 123 13.79 -10.25 -6.89
N PHE A 124 13.86 -8.97 -6.51
CA PHE A 124 13.26 -8.49 -5.26
C PHE A 124 11.75 -8.67 -5.25
N LYS A 125 11.07 -8.22 -6.31
CA LYS A 125 9.60 -8.31 -6.40
C LYS A 125 9.10 -9.75 -6.45
N LYS A 126 9.86 -10.67 -7.04
CA LYS A 126 9.52 -12.10 -7.02
C LYS A 126 9.39 -12.61 -5.59
N ASP A 127 10.37 -12.34 -4.72
CA ASP A 127 10.28 -12.71 -3.31
C ASP A 127 9.08 -12.04 -2.63
N TRP A 128 8.85 -10.76 -2.89
CA TRP A 128 7.77 -10.01 -2.24
C TRP A 128 6.38 -10.55 -2.60
N TYR A 129 6.09 -10.73 -3.88
CA TYR A 129 4.76 -11.21 -4.30
C TYR A 129 4.57 -12.69 -3.97
N GLU A 130 5.60 -13.53 -4.07
CA GLU A 130 5.45 -14.94 -3.64
C GLU A 130 5.23 -15.04 -2.12
N LEU A 131 5.82 -14.14 -1.32
CA LEU A 131 5.50 -14.04 0.11
C LEU A 131 4.05 -13.60 0.36
N ASP A 132 3.46 -12.77 -0.51
CA ASP A 132 2.04 -12.43 -0.44
C ASP A 132 1.16 -13.68 -0.66
N PHE A 133 1.45 -14.46 -1.70
CA PHE A 133 0.77 -15.74 -1.94
C PHE A 133 0.94 -16.72 -0.78
N LEU A 134 2.15 -16.83 -0.22
CA LEU A 134 2.41 -17.65 0.96
C LEU A 134 1.58 -17.18 2.17
N TYR A 135 1.49 -15.86 2.38
CA TYR A 135 0.70 -15.29 3.47
C TYR A 135 -0.78 -15.64 3.31
N MET A 136 -1.37 -15.43 2.12
CA MET A 136 -2.77 -15.77 1.84
C MET A 136 -3.05 -17.27 2.03
N LYS A 137 -2.15 -18.15 1.58
CA LYS A 137 -2.26 -19.61 1.80
C LYS A 137 -2.30 -19.97 3.29
N GLN A 138 -1.52 -19.28 4.11
CA GLN A 138 -1.43 -19.52 5.55
C GLN A 138 -2.51 -18.81 6.38
N HIS A 139 -3.19 -17.80 5.81
CA HIS A 139 -4.16 -16.95 6.49
C HIS A 139 -5.48 -16.93 5.71
N SER A 140 -6.14 -18.07 5.64
CA SER A 140 -7.41 -18.25 4.89
C SER A 140 -8.55 -17.34 5.38
N CYS A 141 -8.40 -16.71 6.54
CA CYS A 141 -9.37 -15.78 7.13
C CYS A 141 -8.83 -14.34 7.23
N PHE A 142 -7.94 -13.92 6.32
CA PHE A 142 -7.43 -12.55 6.26
C PHE A 142 -8.58 -11.56 5.95
N LYS A 143 -9.04 -10.83 6.97
CA LYS A 143 -10.31 -10.08 6.94
C LYS A 143 -10.24 -8.87 6.03
N ALA A 144 -9.13 -8.14 6.02
CA ALA A 144 -8.98 -6.99 5.13
C ALA A 144 -9.11 -7.39 3.65
N TRP A 145 -8.58 -8.56 3.28
CA TRP A 145 -8.79 -9.14 1.95
C TRP A 145 -10.25 -9.54 1.70
N GLU A 146 -10.90 -10.20 2.66
CA GLU A 146 -12.33 -10.56 2.52
C GLU A 146 -13.24 -9.35 2.36
N VAL A 147 -12.95 -8.26 3.06
CA VAL A 147 -13.65 -6.98 2.88
C VAL A 147 -13.34 -6.40 1.50
N TYR A 148 -12.06 -6.28 1.14
CA TYR A 148 -11.64 -5.72 -0.15
C TYR A 148 -12.30 -6.42 -1.34
N LYS A 149 -12.33 -7.76 -1.34
CA LYS A 149 -12.99 -8.56 -2.38
C LYS A 149 -14.46 -8.25 -2.59
N ARG A 150 -15.16 -7.84 -1.53
CA ARG A 150 -16.62 -7.65 -1.54
C ARG A 150 -17.05 -6.23 -1.82
N ILE A 151 -16.11 -5.27 -1.89
CA ILE A 151 -16.45 -3.88 -2.17
C ILE A 151 -17.09 -3.79 -3.57
N THR A 152 -18.32 -3.29 -3.63
CA THR A 152 -19.06 -3.03 -4.87
C THR A 152 -19.16 -1.53 -5.14
N ASP A 153 -19.65 -1.16 -6.32
CA ASP A 153 -19.95 0.24 -6.70
C ASP A 153 -18.75 1.19 -6.57
N LEU A 154 -17.55 0.65 -6.81
CA LEU A 154 -16.29 1.38 -6.77
C LEU A 154 -16.28 2.50 -7.81
N LYS A 155 -16.33 3.72 -7.31
CA LYS A 155 -16.15 4.94 -8.09
C LYS A 155 -15.28 5.90 -7.30
N ASN A 156 -14.34 6.53 -7.97
CA ASN A 156 -13.59 7.61 -7.37
C ASN A 156 -14.49 8.85 -7.26
N ILE A 157 -14.73 9.26 -6.03
CA ILE A 157 -15.40 10.51 -5.65
C ILE A 157 -14.57 11.28 -4.60
N TYR A 158 -13.32 10.87 -4.37
CA TYR A 158 -12.50 11.32 -3.25
C TYR A 158 -11.31 12.17 -3.72
N VAL A 159 -10.60 11.75 -4.77
CA VAL A 159 -9.36 12.40 -5.22
C VAL A 159 -9.46 12.75 -6.70
N GLU A 160 -9.64 14.03 -7.03
CA GLU A 160 -9.97 14.49 -8.39
C GLU A 160 -8.93 14.09 -9.45
N GLU A 161 -7.71 13.79 -9.04
CA GLU A 161 -6.61 13.44 -9.94
C GLU A 161 -6.73 12.04 -10.54
N PHE A 162 -7.59 11.19 -9.98
CA PHE A 162 -7.87 9.86 -10.51
C PHE A 162 -9.14 9.87 -11.36
N PRO A 163 -9.16 9.18 -12.51
CA PRO A 163 -10.39 8.93 -13.26
C PRO A 163 -11.46 8.25 -12.40
N ARG A 164 -12.74 8.52 -12.70
CA ARG A 164 -13.87 8.00 -11.92
C ARG A 164 -13.87 6.47 -11.78
N GLN A 165 -13.39 5.76 -12.79
CA GLN A 165 -13.34 4.30 -12.85
C GLN A 165 -12.04 3.68 -12.31
N ALA A 166 -11.04 4.49 -11.93
CA ALA A 166 -9.69 4.02 -11.59
C ALA A 166 -9.69 2.93 -10.50
N PHE A 167 -10.50 3.12 -9.45
CA PHE A 167 -10.57 2.17 -8.33
C PHE A 167 -11.25 0.86 -8.70
N ALA A 168 -12.28 0.88 -9.56
CA ALA A 168 -12.94 -0.33 -10.05
C ALA A 168 -12.00 -1.17 -10.95
N ILE A 169 -11.25 -0.50 -11.82
CA ILE A 169 -10.25 -1.15 -12.66
C ILE A 169 -9.17 -1.79 -11.79
N LYS A 170 -8.57 -1.02 -10.87
CA LYS A 170 -7.52 -1.54 -9.98
C LYS A 170 -8.00 -2.70 -9.12
N HIS A 171 -9.23 -2.63 -8.63
CA HIS A 171 -9.86 -3.72 -7.90
C HIS A 171 -9.93 -5.00 -8.71
N THR A 172 -10.42 -4.93 -9.95
CA THR A 172 -10.47 -6.07 -10.87
C THR A 172 -9.06 -6.65 -11.10
N GLU A 173 -8.08 -5.82 -11.40
CA GLU A 173 -6.69 -6.25 -11.63
C GLU A 173 -6.08 -6.98 -10.41
N ILE A 174 -6.31 -6.46 -9.21
CA ILE A 174 -5.79 -7.05 -7.97
C ILE A 174 -6.48 -8.39 -7.68
N LEU A 175 -7.79 -8.49 -7.89
CA LEU A 175 -8.52 -9.75 -7.76
C LEU A 175 -8.02 -10.81 -8.73
N GLU A 176 -7.84 -10.43 -10.00
CA GLU A 176 -7.29 -11.32 -11.02
C GLU A 176 -5.87 -11.77 -10.65
N PHE A 177 -5.01 -10.85 -10.22
CA PHE A 177 -3.63 -11.16 -9.80
C PHE A 177 -3.58 -12.18 -8.67
N TYR A 178 -4.34 -11.97 -7.59
CA TYR A 178 -4.33 -12.87 -6.43
C TYR A 178 -5.24 -14.11 -6.58
N SER A 179 -5.97 -14.24 -7.68
CA SER A 179 -6.68 -15.49 -8.03
C SER A 179 -5.77 -16.56 -8.62
N GLN A 180 -4.53 -16.19 -9.01
CA GLN A 180 -3.57 -17.07 -9.65
C GLN A 180 -3.09 -18.17 -8.69
N LYS A 181 -2.80 -19.34 -9.26
CA LYS A 181 -2.11 -20.41 -8.54
C LYS A 181 -0.60 -20.21 -8.66
N VAL A 182 0.07 -20.19 -7.51
CA VAL A 182 1.53 -20.10 -7.42
C VAL A 182 2.05 -21.32 -6.69
N ASP A 183 2.89 -22.10 -7.38
CA ASP A 183 3.51 -23.30 -6.84
C ASP A 183 4.86 -22.98 -6.18
N ASN A 184 5.40 -23.95 -5.43
CA ASN A 184 6.74 -23.88 -4.83
C ASN A 184 6.96 -22.70 -3.87
N LEU A 185 5.95 -22.39 -3.05
CA LEU A 185 6.02 -21.34 -2.02
C LEU A 185 6.86 -21.74 -0.79
N ASP A 186 7.27 -23.01 -0.68
CA ASP A 186 8.08 -23.53 0.44
C ASP A 186 9.60 -23.37 0.18
N ARG A 187 9.98 -22.59 -0.83
CA ARG A 187 11.38 -22.31 -1.16
C ARG A 187 12.04 -21.34 -0.17
N GLN A 188 13.36 -21.25 -0.23
CA GLN A 188 14.09 -20.18 0.46
C GLN A 188 13.92 -18.85 -0.29
N TYR A 189 13.61 -17.80 0.46
CA TYR A 189 13.51 -16.42 -0.03
C TYR A 189 14.79 -15.66 0.29
N LYS A 190 15.52 -15.23 -0.76
CA LYS A 190 16.89 -14.71 -0.64
C LYS A 190 16.92 -13.21 -0.31
N TYR A 191 16.05 -12.44 -0.95
CA TYR A 191 16.05 -10.99 -0.97
C TYR A 191 15.11 -10.39 0.07
N LEU A 192 14.05 -11.11 0.45
CA LEU A 192 13.21 -10.76 1.60
C LEU A 192 12.67 -12.03 2.24
N THR A 193 12.91 -12.25 3.54
CA THR A 193 12.31 -13.40 4.22
C THR A 193 10.90 -13.09 4.74
N LYS A 194 10.13 -14.15 5.03
CA LYS A 194 8.82 -14.05 5.68
C LYS A 194 8.90 -13.28 7.00
N GLU A 195 9.91 -13.56 7.82
CA GLU A 195 10.12 -12.92 9.13
C GLU A 195 10.46 -11.44 8.99
N GLU A 196 11.26 -11.09 7.98
CA GLU A 196 11.55 -9.69 7.66
C GLU A 196 10.29 -8.94 7.24
N MET A 197 9.47 -9.52 6.35
CA MET A 197 8.19 -8.91 5.93
C MET A 197 7.21 -8.79 7.10
N ASN A 198 7.11 -9.80 7.97
CA ASN A 198 6.27 -9.75 9.16
C ASN A 198 6.72 -8.65 10.13
N ARG A 199 8.03 -8.59 10.44
CA ARG A 199 8.59 -7.51 11.26
C ARG A 199 8.34 -6.14 10.66
N PHE A 200 8.42 -6.00 9.34
CA PHE A 200 8.11 -4.74 8.68
C PHE A 200 6.66 -4.33 8.96
N VAL A 201 5.71 -5.24 8.73
CA VAL A 201 4.27 -4.94 8.96
C VAL A 201 4.02 -4.52 10.41
N ASP A 202 4.57 -5.25 11.39
CA ASP A 202 4.39 -4.91 12.81
C ASP A 202 5.00 -3.54 13.15
N LYS A 203 6.25 -3.29 12.72
CA LYS A 203 6.91 -1.99 12.96
C LYS A 203 6.22 -0.83 12.25
N ALA A 204 5.74 -1.05 11.03
CA ALA A 204 5.03 -0.03 10.28
C ALA A 204 3.75 0.37 11.03
N VAL A 205 2.98 -0.62 11.52
CA VAL A 205 1.78 -0.36 12.33
C VAL A 205 2.11 0.43 13.58
N ASP A 206 3.16 0.07 14.33
CA ASP A 206 3.55 0.81 15.54
C ASP A 206 3.87 2.27 15.25
N LYS A 207 4.68 2.53 14.20
CA LYS A 207 5.01 3.90 13.75
C LYS A 207 3.76 4.67 13.32
N LEU A 208 2.91 4.04 12.50
CA LEU A 208 1.67 4.61 11.98
C LEU A 208 0.69 5.00 13.10
N LEU A 209 0.52 4.16 14.12
CA LEU A 209 -0.36 4.47 15.25
C LEU A 209 0.14 5.69 16.05
N ILE A 210 1.45 5.88 16.16
CA ILE A 210 2.02 7.09 16.79
C ILE A 210 1.71 8.31 15.91
N GLU A 211 2.03 8.23 14.62
CA GLU A 211 1.83 9.34 13.67
C GLU A 211 0.35 9.73 13.55
N ILE A 212 -0.55 8.75 13.48
CA ILE A 212 -2.00 8.99 13.48
C ILE A 212 -2.42 9.66 14.78
N LYS A 213 -2.03 9.17 15.96
CA LYS A 213 -2.39 9.81 17.23
C LYS A 213 -1.86 11.23 17.37
N THR A 214 -0.66 11.51 16.87
CA THR A 214 -0.02 12.83 16.97
C THR A 214 -0.65 13.84 16.01
N ASN A 215 -0.93 13.43 14.77
CA ASN A 215 -1.39 14.34 13.73
C ASN A 215 -2.91 14.42 13.63
N ILE A 216 -3.62 13.37 14.02
CA ILE A 216 -5.05 13.26 13.79
C ILE A 216 -5.79 13.40 15.13
N ARG A 217 -6.43 14.55 15.32
CA ARG A 217 -7.40 14.74 16.41
C ARG A 217 -8.62 13.88 16.09
N VAL A 218 -8.76 12.77 16.81
CA VAL A 218 -9.93 11.88 16.74
C VAL A 218 -11.18 12.75 16.79
N ILE A 219 -12.02 12.62 15.76
CA ILE A 219 -13.33 13.28 15.67
C ILE A 219 -14.07 12.92 16.95
N LYS A 220 -14.37 13.92 17.78
CA LYS A 220 -15.25 13.78 18.93
C LYS A 220 -16.70 13.92 18.49
#